data_AF-A0A2V9BNZ3-F1
#
_entry.id   AF-A0A2V9BNZ3-F1
#
_cell.length_a   1.000
_cell.length_b   1.000
_cell.length_c   1.000
_cell.angle_alpha   90.00
_cell.angle_beta   90.00
_cell.angle_gamma   90.00
#
_symmetry.space_group_name_H-M   'P 1'
#
loop_
_entity.id
_entity.type
_entity.pdbx_description
1 polymer ?
#
loop_
_entity_poly.entity_id
_entity_poly.type
_entity_poly.pdbx_seq_one_letter_code
_entity_poly.pdbx_strand_id
1 'polypeptide(L)'
;AANKKIMAFLAAAFAEQNLRVFVPDLPGHGHSPGPFSPARAEDCAEAFLSGLVARGMANPDRTVVAGHSMGGAIALRVGAKIPVAGVAAISPAPMRAAHGVLPEMLLYQDPGPMPQRFVVINGSLEPESLRANAADLASSRNDGTAQFIVIPRASHASLLFDRTAVRAIQDWTAKTLQLTGSPGMPSLRQVYGALAGFIGLLLLASPFLRELTGEKRNGAEETKETTETRNSFSWPRMLFEFALGATLIVVLLRFWNPLRSIHLFEGDYLAGFLLLLGIGLLLLRWNSLREHVSYWKSGLFGAFFAGLILVLLFTAWLELSLYEAWLTPEKWLRFPFLFLAFLPYHFAEEISLGAAANQSASRRFAAGLSLRAVTWGALAISVLYLHSGEILMVLLLPYFVLLYALQRRGMDIVHLETTSALAAAVFGAILLSGFCLVIFPVT
;
A
#
# COMPACT_ATOMS: atom_id res chain seq x y z
N ALA A 1 -0.25 4.91 0.33
CA ALA A 1 -0.26 6.38 0.17
C ALA A 1 0.03 7.05 1.51
N ALA A 2 0.44 8.32 1.54
CA ALA A 2 0.60 9.10 2.77
C ALA A 2 -0.53 10.15 2.88
N ASN A 3 -1.08 10.34 4.07
CA ASN A 3 -2.10 11.37 4.38
C ASN A 3 -1.67 12.16 5.63
N LYS A 4 -2.42 13.19 6.01
CA LYS A 4 -2.06 14.04 7.14
C LYS A 4 -1.95 13.26 8.47
N LYS A 5 -2.72 12.18 8.66
CA LYS A 5 -2.69 11.37 9.91
C LYS A 5 -1.40 10.56 10.03
N ILE A 6 -0.92 9.93 8.96
CA ILE A 6 0.36 9.21 9.02
C ILE A 6 1.54 10.17 9.23
N MET A 7 1.42 11.41 8.76
CA MET A 7 2.42 12.47 8.96
C MET A 7 2.35 13.11 10.36
N ALA A 8 1.32 12.81 11.17
CA ALA A 8 1.07 13.50 12.43
C ALA A 8 2.21 13.37 13.44
N PHE A 9 2.93 12.23 13.46
CA PHE A 9 4.08 12.06 14.36
C PHE A 9 5.24 13.02 14.01
N LEU A 10 5.56 13.17 12.73
CA LEU A 10 6.54 14.16 12.26
C LEU A 10 6.04 15.59 12.44
N ALA A 11 4.75 15.84 12.19
CA ALA A 11 4.15 17.15 12.43
C ALA A 11 4.26 17.56 13.91
N ALA A 12 3.99 16.63 14.82
CA ALA A 12 4.16 16.84 16.25
C ALA A 12 5.62 17.15 16.62
N ALA A 13 6.62 16.58 15.91
CA ALA A 13 8.02 16.90 16.15
C ALA A 13 8.35 18.38 15.92
N PHE A 14 7.76 18.99 14.89
CA PHE A 14 7.86 20.43 14.65
C PHE A 14 7.07 21.24 15.68
N ALA A 15 5.90 20.75 16.11
CA ALA A 15 5.09 21.41 17.14
C ALA A 15 5.82 21.45 18.50
N GLU A 16 6.57 20.41 18.87
CA GLU A 16 7.44 20.38 20.05
C GLU A 16 8.57 21.44 20.01
N GLN A 17 8.83 22.05 18.85
CA GLN A 17 9.73 23.20 18.68
C GLN A 17 9.01 24.56 18.74
N ASN A 18 7.76 24.57 19.22
CA ASN A 18 6.87 25.74 19.25
C ASN A 18 6.57 26.34 17.87
N LEU A 19 6.59 25.51 16.82
CA LEU A 19 6.22 25.92 15.47
C LEU A 19 4.72 25.74 15.25
N ARG A 20 4.13 26.66 14.47
CA ARG A 20 2.80 26.44 13.89
C ARG A 20 2.96 25.48 12.71
N VAL A 21 2.23 24.37 12.73
CA VAL A 21 2.37 23.30 11.74
C VAL A 21 1.08 23.16 10.93
N PHE A 22 1.22 23.12 9.61
CA PHE A 22 0.13 22.85 8.69
C PHE A 22 0.42 21.55 7.93
N VAL A 23 -0.56 20.64 7.88
CA VAL A 23 -0.42 19.32 7.24
C VAL A 23 -1.61 19.09 6.31
N PRO A 24 -1.51 19.50 5.03
CA PRO A 24 -2.59 19.31 4.07
C PRO A 24 -2.63 17.86 3.55
N ASP A 25 -3.82 17.39 3.18
CA ASP A 25 -3.94 16.23 2.29
C ASP A 25 -3.80 16.69 0.84
N LEU A 26 -2.99 15.98 0.04
CA LEU A 26 -2.84 16.25 -1.39
C LEU A 26 -4.02 15.68 -2.21
N PRO A 27 -4.25 16.14 -3.45
CA PRO A 27 -5.30 15.59 -4.31
C PRO A 27 -5.24 14.05 -4.40
N GLY A 28 -6.40 13.41 -4.34
CA GLY A 28 -6.57 11.95 -4.33
C GLY A 28 -6.07 11.23 -3.07
N HIS A 29 -5.57 11.96 -2.07
CA HIS A 29 -5.10 11.43 -0.80
C HIS A 29 -6.02 11.87 0.35
N GLY A 30 -6.18 10.98 1.34
CA GLY A 30 -6.99 11.27 2.53
C GLY A 30 -8.41 11.70 2.15
N HIS A 31 -8.85 12.82 2.71
CA HIS A 31 -10.15 13.45 2.41
C HIS A 31 -10.09 14.58 1.38
N SER A 32 -8.92 14.89 0.81
CA SER A 32 -8.82 15.95 -0.20
C SER A 32 -9.46 15.49 -1.52
N PRO A 33 -10.46 16.22 -2.05
CA PRO A 33 -11.17 15.81 -3.25
C PRO A 33 -10.34 16.01 -4.52
N GLY A 34 -10.77 15.34 -5.58
CA GLY A 34 -10.24 15.51 -6.93
C GLY A 34 -9.07 14.59 -7.27
N PRO A 35 -8.82 14.40 -8.57
CA PRO A 35 -7.88 13.39 -9.05
C PRO A 35 -6.42 13.71 -8.71
N PHE A 36 -5.67 12.66 -8.41
CA PHE A 36 -4.24 12.68 -8.21
C PHE A 36 -3.48 12.65 -9.55
N SER A 37 -2.51 13.55 -9.67
CA SER A 37 -1.34 13.38 -10.53
C SER A 37 -0.13 14.03 -9.84
N PRO A 38 1.11 13.60 -10.11
CA PRO A 38 2.30 14.24 -9.52
C PRO A 38 2.33 15.75 -9.77
N ALA A 39 2.08 16.19 -11.01
CA ALA A 39 2.04 17.61 -11.37
C ALA A 39 0.97 18.38 -10.59
N ARG A 40 -0.26 17.86 -10.51
CA ARG A 40 -1.33 18.51 -9.75
C ARG A 40 -1.04 18.55 -8.25
N ALA A 41 -0.43 17.50 -7.71
CA ALA A 41 -0.03 17.48 -6.30
C ALA A 41 1.03 18.56 -6.00
N GLU A 42 1.99 18.77 -6.91
CA GLU A 42 2.94 19.88 -6.85
C GLU A 42 2.23 21.25 -6.93
N ASP A 43 1.36 21.47 -7.91
CA ASP A 43 0.63 22.73 -8.10
C ASP A 43 -0.23 23.08 -6.88
N CYS A 44 -0.92 22.10 -6.31
CA CYS A 44 -1.72 22.30 -5.10
C CYS A 44 -0.85 22.61 -3.87
N ALA A 45 0.32 22.00 -3.74
CA ALA A 45 1.26 22.29 -2.66
C ALA A 45 1.86 23.71 -2.80
N GLU A 46 2.18 24.12 -4.03
CA GLU A 46 2.66 25.46 -4.36
C GLU A 46 1.59 26.52 -4.04
N ALA A 47 0.35 26.31 -4.49
CA ALA A 47 -0.77 27.19 -4.20
C ALA A 47 -1.07 27.28 -2.69
N PHE A 48 -0.96 26.16 -1.97
CA PHE A 48 -1.15 26.12 -0.53
C PHE A 48 -0.11 26.98 0.20
N LEU A 49 1.18 26.74 -0.05
CA LEU A 49 2.26 27.49 0.59
C LEU A 49 2.22 28.98 0.22
N SER A 50 2.00 29.30 -1.05
CA SER A 50 1.84 30.69 -1.51
C SER A 50 0.67 31.38 -0.81
N GLY A 51 -0.46 30.67 -0.67
CA GLY A 51 -1.64 31.17 0.04
C GLY A 51 -1.39 31.40 1.53
N LEU A 52 -0.60 30.54 2.21
CA LEU A 52 -0.21 30.76 3.60
C LEU A 52 0.67 32.01 3.75
N VAL A 53 1.64 32.20 2.87
CA VAL A 53 2.53 33.37 2.87
C VAL A 53 1.75 34.66 2.58
N ALA A 54 0.92 34.66 1.53
CA ALA A 54 0.13 35.83 1.14
C ALA A 54 -0.87 36.29 2.23
N ARG A 55 -1.37 35.35 3.03
CA ARG A 55 -2.28 35.64 4.16
C ARG A 55 -1.55 35.96 5.47
N GLY A 56 -0.21 36.05 5.46
CA GLY A 56 0.59 36.28 6.66
C GLY A 56 0.56 35.13 7.68
N MET A 57 0.10 33.94 7.27
CA MET A 57 0.06 32.76 8.13
C MET A 57 1.39 32.02 8.19
N ALA A 58 2.26 32.24 7.20
CA ALA A 58 3.64 31.76 7.13
C ALA A 58 4.57 32.94 6.82
N ASN A 59 5.66 33.07 7.58
CA ASN A 59 6.72 34.04 7.28
C ASN A 59 7.84 33.31 6.52
N PRO A 60 8.18 33.68 5.28
CA PRO A 60 9.24 33.06 4.49
C PRO A 60 10.53 32.79 5.26
N ASP A 61 11.04 33.79 5.98
CA ASP A 61 12.32 33.72 6.71
C ASP A 61 12.26 32.82 7.96
N ARG A 62 11.05 32.38 8.34
CA ARG A 62 10.81 31.53 9.51
C ARG A 62 9.98 30.27 9.20
N THR A 63 9.85 29.92 7.93
CA THR A 63 9.06 28.77 7.48
C THR A 63 9.97 27.66 6.99
N VAL A 64 9.72 26.43 7.45
CA VAL A 64 10.32 25.21 6.89
C VAL A 64 9.23 24.43 6.17
N VAL A 65 9.55 23.89 5.00
CA VAL A 65 8.69 22.95 4.27
C VAL A 65 9.26 21.55 4.43
N ALA A 66 8.42 20.59 4.80
CA ALA A 66 8.84 19.21 4.97
C ALA A 66 7.93 18.26 4.21
N GLY A 67 8.50 17.17 3.71
CA GLY A 67 7.73 16.15 3.01
C GLY A 67 8.42 14.80 2.96
N HIS A 68 7.62 13.74 2.80
CA HIS A 68 8.08 12.35 2.74
C HIS A 68 7.84 11.72 1.37
N SER A 69 8.76 10.91 0.84
CA SER A 69 8.58 10.20 -0.44
C SER A 69 8.32 11.21 -1.58
N MET A 70 7.25 11.02 -2.34
CA MET A 70 6.76 12.02 -3.31
C MET A 70 6.60 13.42 -2.68
N GLY A 71 6.13 13.52 -1.44
CA GLY A 71 6.02 14.78 -0.72
C GLY A 71 7.38 15.44 -0.45
N GLY A 72 8.45 14.66 -0.30
CA GLY A 72 9.82 15.18 -0.15
C GLY A 72 10.34 15.78 -1.46
N ALA A 73 10.05 15.13 -2.58
CA ALA A 73 10.32 15.68 -3.92
C ALA A 73 9.54 16.99 -4.17
N ILE A 74 8.24 17.00 -3.84
CA ILE A 74 7.39 18.20 -3.91
C ILE A 74 7.96 19.31 -3.01
N ALA A 75 8.35 19.01 -1.77
CA ALA A 75 8.87 20.00 -0.84
C ALA A 75 10.13 20.69 -1.38
N LEU A 76 11.05 19.94 -2.02
CA LEU A 76 12.24 20.50 -2.66
C LEU A 76 11.86 21.41 -3.84
N ARG A 77 11.00 20.93 -4.73
CA ARG A 77 10.59 21.67 -5.94
C ARG A 77 9.81 22.93 -5.60
N VAL A 78 8.87 22.86 -4.65
CA VAL A 78 8.07 24.00 -4.20
C VAL A 78 8.90 24.99 -3.37
N GLY A 79 9.76 24.51 -2.47
CA GLY A 79 10.62 25.37 -1.65
C GLY A 79 11.73 26.06 -2.44
N ALA A 80 11.97 25.68 -3.70
CA ALA A 80 12.84 26.40 -4.62
C ALA A 80 12.11 27.55 -5.34
N LYS A 81 10.79 27.43 -5.54
CA LYS A 81 9.96 28.45 -6.19
C LYS A 81 9.47 29.51 -5.20
N ILE A 82 9.16 29.10 -3.97
CA ILE A 82 8.61 29.96 -2.94
C ILE A 82 9.66 30.16 -1.84
N PRO A 83 10.02 31.42 -1.51
CA PRO A 83 10.99 31.70 -0.45
C PRO A 83 10.59 31.06 0.89
N VAL A 84 11.49 30.25 1.44
CA VAL A 84 11.37 29.60 2.75
C VAL A 84 12.75 29.51 3.42
N ALA A 85 12.77 29.45 4.74
CA ALA A 85 14.00 29.36 5.54
C ALA A 85 14.76 28.04 5.30
N GLY A 86 14.03 26.98 4.96
CA GLY A 86 14.63 25.76 4.45
C GLY A 86 13.64 24.64 4.14
N VAL A 87 14.16 23.55 3.58
CA VAL A 87 13.37 22.35 3.23
C VAL A 87 13.92 21.09 3.91
N ALA A 88 13.05 20.26 4.48
CA ALA A 88 13.38 18.93 4.97
C ALA A 88 12.73 17.84 4.09
N ALA A 89 13.53 17.21 3.24
CA ALA A 89 13.10 16.13 2.35
C ALA A 89 13.41 14.77 2.97
N ILE A 90 12.37 14.02 3.34
CA ILE A 90 12.50 12.72 4.02
C ILE A 90 12.24 11.63 3.00
N SER A 91 13.28 10.84 2.69
CA SER A 91 13.31 9.82 1.65
C SER A 91 12.63 10.28 0.37
N PRO A 92 13.09 11.39 -0.25
CA PRO A 92 12.42 11.95 -1.42
C PRO A 92 12.33 10.92 -2.54
N ALA A 93 11.21 10.93 -3.27
CA ALA A 93 11.08 10.15 -4.50
C ALA A 93 12.22 10.55 -5.46
N PRO A 94 12.78 9.59 -6.23
CA PRO A 94 13.88 9.89 -7.14
C PRO A 94 13.41 10.87 -8.21
N MET A 95 14.30 11.80 -8.56
CA MET A 95 14.03 12.84 -9.56
C MET A 95 15.06 12.86 -10.69
N ARG A 96 15.96 11.86 -10.72
CA ARG A 96 16.99 11.70 -11.75
C ARG A 96 17.03 10.27 -12.22
N ALA A 97 17.18 10.07 -13.52
CA ALA A 97 17.44 8.75 -14.10
C ALA A 97 18.91 8.37 -13.89
N ALA A 98 19.25 8.00 -12.65
CA ALA A 98 20.60 7.70 -12.20
C ALA A 98 20.59 6.54 -11.20
N HIS A 99 21.76 5.92 -10.97
CA HIS A 99 21.95 4.83 -10.01
C HIS A 99 21.01 3.63 -10.25
N GLY A 100 20.67 3.35 -11.51
CA GLY A 100 19.75 2.28 -11.90
C GLY A 100 18.26 2.65 -11.84
N VAL A 101 17.91 3.89 -11.50
CA VAL A 101 16.55 4.42 -11.68
C VAL A 101 16.38 4.88 -13.13
N LEU A 102 15.35 4.39 -13.83
CA LEU A 102 15.05 4.80 -15.20
C LEU A 102 13.99 5.91 -15.26
N PRO A 103 13.89 6.66 -16.38
CA PRO A 103 12.91 7.75 -16.53
C PRO A 103 11.46 7.34 -16.26
N GLU A 104 11.07 6.10 -16.57
CA GLU A 104 9.70 5.60 -16.40
C GLU A 104 9.33 5.37 -14.93
N MET A 105 10.32 5.26 -14.04
CA MET A 105 10.12 5.14 -12.58
C MET A 105 10.06 6.49 -11.87
N LEU A 106 10.27 7.60 -12.59
CA LEU A 106 10.32 8.93 -12.02
C LEU A 106 8.92 9.55 -11.98
N LEU A 107 8.51 10.00 -10.79
CA LEU A 107 7.34 10.87 -10.65
C LEU A 107 7.63 12.29 -11.18
N TYR A 108 8.90 12.70 -11.12
CA TYR A 108 9.41 13.98 -11.63
C TYR A 108 10.72 13.74 -12.38
N GLN A 109 10.83 14.21 -13.62
CA GLN A 109 11.97 13.92 -14.49
C GLN A 109 13.25 14.71 -14.15
N ASP A 110 13.13 15.76 -13.35
CA ASP A 110 14.25 16.60 -12.91
C ASP A 110 13.92 17.18 -11.51
N PRO A 111 14.88 17.26 -10.57
CA PRO A 111 14.71 18.03 -9.34
C PRO A 111 14.45 19.52 -9.55
N GLY A 112 14.86 20.09 -10.70
CA GLY A 112 14.78 21.53 -10.94
C GLY A 112 15.76 22.32 -10.06
N PRO A 113 15.54 23.64 -9.89
CA PRO A 113 16.32 24.45 -8.96
C PRO A 113 16.20 23.91 -7.54
N MET A 114 17.31 23.88 -6.80
CA MET A 114 17.31 23.43 -5.41
C MET A 114 17.11 24.61 -4.44
N PRO A 115 16.33 24.44 -3.35
CA PRO A 115 16.15 25.47 -2.32
C PRO A 115 17.49 25.98 -1.78
N GLN A 116 17.54 27.21 -1.26
CA GLN A 116 18.79 27.76 -0.72
C GLN A 116 19.35 26.93 0.42
N ARG A 117 18.49 26.39 1.29
CA ARG A 117 18.88 25.54 2.40
C ARG A 117 17.97 24.33 2.49
N PHE A 118 18.55 23.13 2.55
CA PHE A 118 17.76 21.90 2.67
C PHE A 118 18.53 20.76 3.35
N VAL A 119 17.78 19.82 3.89
CA VAL A 119 18.29 18.53 4.37
C VAL A 119 17.55 17.40 3.68
N VAL A 120 18.30 16.37 3.31
CA VAL A 120 17.78 15.11 2.77
C VAL A 120 18.06 14.02 3.79
N ILE A 121 17.02 13.30 4.21
CA ILE A 121 17.11 12.28 5.26
C ILE A 121 16.62 10.95 4.70
N ASN A 122 17.46 9.93 4.68
CA ASN A 122 17.10 8.59 4.19
C ASN A 122 17.36 7.52 5.25
N GLY A 123 16.68 6.38 5.12
CA GLY A 123 16.87 5.21 5.95
C GLY A 123 17.99 4.33 5.40
N SER A 124 18.78 3.71 6.28
CA SER A 124 19.86 2.81 5.87
C SER A 124 19.39 1.49 5.25
N LEU A 125 18.09 1.16 5.39
CA LEU A 125 17.47 -0.05 4.80
C LEU A 125 16.74 0.25 3.49
N GLU A 126 16.85 1.46 2.96
CA GLU A 126 16.35 1.79 1.62
C GLU A 126 17.27 1.19 0.53
N PRO A 127 16.73 0.85 -0.65
CA PRO A 127 17.55 0.44 -1.79
C PRO A 127 18.66 1.44 -2.11
N GLU A 128 19.84 0.93 -2.48
CA GLU A 128 21.00 1.75 -2.80
C GLU A 128 20.71 2.81 -3.86
N SER A 129 19.95 2.43 -4.89
CA SER A 129 19.56 3.30 -5.99
C SER A 129 18.81 4.55 -5.50
N LEU A 130 17.86 4.39 -4.57
CA LEU A 130 17.10 5.50 -4.00
C LEU A 130 17.98 6.37 -3.10
N ARG A 131 18.80 5.75 -2.27
CA ARG A 131 19.68 6.45 -1.33
C ARG A 131 20.77 7.25 -2.07
N ALA A 132 21.34 6.71 -3.15
CA ALA A 132 22.30 7.41 -4.00
C ALA A 132 21.65 8.56 -4.77
N ASN A 133 20.43 8.39 -5.31
CA ASN A 133 19.67 9.46 -5.96
C ASN A 133 19.44 10.64 -4.99
N ALA A 134 19.11 10.33 -3.74
CA ALA A 134 18.91 11.32 -2.69
C ALA A 134 20.21 12.02 -2.25
N ALA A 135 21.32 11.28 -2.17
CA ALA A 135 22.64 11.84 -1.85
C ALA A 135 23.11 12.85 -2.92
N ASP A 136 22.85 12.55 -4.19
CA ASP A 136 23.20 13.44 -5.31
C ASP A 136 22.56 14.83 -5.21
N LEU A 137 21.38 14.93 -4.59
CA LEU A 137 20.68 16.21 -4.39
C LEU A 137 21.51 17.15 -3.50
N ALA A 138 22.11 16.62 -2.43
CA ALA A 138 22.92 17.38 -1.49
C ALA A 138 24.38 17.55 -1.95
N SER A 139 24.89 16.65 -2.81
CA SER A 139 26.29 16.66 -3.28
C SER A 139 26.73 17.93 -4.02
N SER A 140 25.77 18.69 -4.55
CA SER A 140 26.03 19.90 -5.33
C SER A 140 26.51 21.10 -4.51
N ARG A 141 26.46 21.04 -3.17
CA ARG A 141 26.86 22.16 -2.28
C ARG A 141 27.65 21.68 -1.07
N ASN A 142 28.82 22.29 -0.86
CA ASN A 142 29.73 21.99 0.25
C ASN A 142 29.76 23.08 1.34
N ASP A 143 28.90 24.09 1.24
CA ASP A 143 28.84 25.24 2.16
C ASP A 143 27.97 24.99 3.42
N GLY A 144 27.48 23.75 3.59
CA GLY A 144 26.63 23.34 4.71
C GLY A 144 25.17 23.78 4.61
N THR A 145 24.77 24.42 3.50
CA THR A 145 23.37 24.76 3.21
C THR A 145 22.57 23.55 2.73
N ALA A 146 23.23 22.56 2.13
CA ALA A 146 22.68 21.25 1.81
C ALA A 146 23.28 20.18 2.74
N GLN A 147 22.44 19.29 3.26
CA GLN A 147 22.89 18.18 4.12
C GLN A 147 22.23 16.87 3.70
N PHE A 148 22.97 15.77 3.81
CA PHE A 148 22.47 14.42 3.62
C PHE A 148 22.71 13.60 4.89
N ILE A 149 21.64 13.01 5.43
CA ILE A 149 21.67 12.26 6.69
C ILE A 149 21.09 10.86 6.44
N VAL A 150 21.80 9.84 6.90
CA VAL A 150 21.32 8.45 6.86
C VAL A 150 20.97 7.98 8.27
N ILE A 151 19.73 7.56 8.47
CA ILE A 151 19.21 7.05 9.74
C ILE A 151 19.43 5.53 9.80
N PRO A 152 20.17 5.03 10.80
CA PRO A 152 20.50 3.61 10.89
C PRO A 152 19.26 2.76 11.19
N ARG A 153 19.16 1.62 10.51
CA ARG A 153 18.08 0.63 10.65
C ARG A 153 16.67 1.14 10.34
N ALA A 154 16.57 2.29 9.68
CA ALA A 154 15.29 2.81 9.20
C ALA A 154 15.04 2.40 7.75
N SER A 155 13.79 2.07 7.43
CA SER A 155 13.29 1.86 6.07
C SER A 155 12.54 3.10 5.58
N HIS A 156 12.15 3.09 4.30
CA HIS A 156 11.39 4.18 3.67
C HIS A 156 10.17 4.62 4.49
N ALA A 157 9.40 3.67 5.03
CA ALA A 157 8.19 3.96 5.81
C ALA A 157 8.46 4.16 7.30
N SER A 158 9.47 3.51 7.88
CA SER A 158 9.70 3.57 9.33
C SER A 158 10.21 4.92 9.79
N LEU A 159 10.86 5.69 8.91
CA LEU A 159 11.34 7.05 9.19
C LEU A 159 10.25 7.99 9.71
N LEU A 160 8.99 7.78 9.30
CA LEU A 160 7.85 8.58 9.75
C LEU A 160 7.59 8.45 11.26
N PHE A 161 8.13 7.40 11.91
CA PHE A 161 7.95 7.12 13.33
C PHE A 161 9.29 6.97 14.07
N ASP A 162 10.40 7.18 13.38
CA ASP A 162 11.74 6.96 13.93
C ASP A 162 12.18 8.17 14.79
N ARG A 163 12.59 7.88 16.03
CA ARG A 163 12.99 8.92 16.98
C ARG A 163 14.31 9.59 16.60
N THR A 164 15.22 8.87 15.96
CA THR A 164 16.50 9.40 15.48
C THR A 164 16.26 10.29 14.26
N ALA A 165 15.35 9.91 13.36
CA ALA A 165 14.92 10.78 12.27
C ALA A 165 14.29 12.07 12.79
N VAL A 166 13.37 11.97 13.76
CA VAL A 166 12.77 13.15 14.42
C VAL A 166 13.83 14.06 15.04
N ARG A 167 14.79 13.50 15.77
CA ARG A 167 15.85 14.30 16.40
C ARG A 167 16.69 15.01 15.34
N ALA A 168 17.08 14.33 14.27
CA ALA A 168 17.83 14.93 13.17
C ALA A 168 17.07 16.09 12.51
N ILE A 169 15.76 15.93 12.28
CA ILE A 169 14.89 16.99 11.74
C ILE A 169 14.81 18.18 12.70
N GLN A 170 14.61 17.91 14.00
CA GLN A 170 14.51 18.96 15.02
C GLN A 170 15.83 19.74 15.12
N ASP A 171 16.97 19.07 15.20
CA ASP A 171 18.29 19.69 15.31
C ASP A 171 18.58 20.58 14.09
N TRP A 172 18.30 20.07 12.89
CA TRP A 172 18.45 20.84 11.65
C TRP A 172 17.50 22.05 11.59
N THR A 173 16.24 21.87 12.02
CA THR A 173 15.24 22.94 12.05
C THR A 173 15.60 24.01 13.06
N ALA A 174 16.08 23.63 14.24
CA ALA A 174 16.53 24.56 15.27
C ALA A 174 17.70 25.41 14.79
N LYS A 175 18.68 24.79 14.10
CA LYS A 175 19.80 25.52 13.49
C LYS A 175 19.34 26.45 12.37
N THR A 176 18.37 26.02 11.56
CA THR A 176 17.86 26.79 10.42
C THR A 176 17.07 28.02 10.86
N LEU A 177 16.20 27.84 11.87
CA LEU A 177 15.31 28.88 12.38
C LEU A 177 15.87 29.62 13.61
N GLN A 178 17.11 29.29 14.01
CA GLN A 178 17.78 29.83 15.20
C GLN A 178 16.94 29.69 16.48
N LEU A 179 16.29 28.53 16.64
CA LEU A 179 15.46 28.24 17.80
C LEU A 179 16.34 27.91 19.02
N THR A 180 15.87 28.29 20.20
CA THR A 180 16.51 27.98 21.48
C THR A 180 15.71 26.91 22.23
N GLY A 181 16.40 26.15 23.07
CA GLY A 181 15.81 25.08 23.88
C GLY A 181 15.98 23.68 23.30
N SER A 182 15.66 22.68 24.12
CA SER A 182 15.66 21.26 23.74
C SER A 182 14.23 20.81 23.51
N PRO A 183 13.80 20.56 22.26
CA PRO A 183 12.43 20.16 22.00
C PRO A 183 12.13 18.77 22.57
N GLY A 184 10.87 18.60 22.98
CA GLY A 184 10.34 17.32 23.40
C GLY A 184 10.29 16.31 22.26
N MET A 185 9.98 15.06 22.60
CA MET A 185 9.77 13.99 21.65
C MET A 185 8.28 13.69 21.52
N PRO A 186 7.74 13.58 20.28
CA PRO A 186 6.36 13.20 20.08
C PRO A 186 6.01 11.87 20.73
N SER A 187 4.80 11.78 21.26
CA SER A 187 4.28 10.57 21.88
C SER A 187 3.94 9.50 20.85
N LEU A 188 4.38 8.26 21.10
CA LEU A 188 3.99 7.09 20.31
C LEU A 188 2.68 6.44 20.81
N ARG A 189 2.02 7.02 21.83
CA ARG A 189 0.80 6.42 22.43
C ARG A 189 -0.30 6.18 21.40
N GLN A 190 -0.50 7.08 20.45
CA GLN A 190 -1.49 6.92 19.39
C GLN A 190 -1.16 5.74 18.48
N VAL A 191 0.11 5.55 18.11
CA VAL A 191 0.58 4.41 17.31
C VAL A 191 0.36 3.10 18.09
N TYR A 192 0.77 3.05 19.35
CA TYR A 192 0.57 1.86 20.19
C TYR A 192 -0.92 1.54 20.40
N GLY A 193 -1.75 2.56 20.62
CA GLY A 193 -3.20 2.41 20.71
C GLY A 193 -3.80 1.86 19.42
N ALA A 194 -3.41 2.41 18.27
CA ALA A 194 -3.83 1.95 16.95
C ALA A 194 -3.46 0.47 16.72
N LEU A 195 -2.22 0.08 17.07
CA LEU A 195 -1.76 -1.30 16.97
C LEU A 195 -2.52 -2.23 17.93
N ALA A 196 -2.74 -1.81 19.17
CA ALA A 196 -3.46 -2.62 20.16
C ALA A 196 -4.90 -2.90 19.72
N GLY A 197 -5.63 -1.90 19.24
CA GLY A 197 -6.99 -2.14 18.73
C GLY A 197 -7.02 -2.90 17.40
N PHE A 198 -6.00 -2.74 16.54
CA PHE A 198 -5.87 -3.57 15.33
C PHE A 198 -5.69 -5.05 15.70
N ILE A 199 -4.84 -5.36 16.69
CA ILE A 199 -4.69 -6.71 17.23
C ILE A 199 -6.01 -7.19 17.86
N GLY A 200 -6.70 -6.34 18.61
CA GLY A 200 -8.02 -6.65 19.16
C GLY A 200 -9.04 -7.06 18.09
N LEU A 201 -9.12 -6.32 16.98
CA LEU A 201 -9.97 -6.67 15.84
C LEU A 201 -9.58 -8.01 15.21
N LEU A 202 -8.28 -8.29 15.08
CA LEU A 202 -7.80 -9.58 14.56
C LEU A 202 -8.20 -10.76 15.45
N LEU A 203 -8.15 -10.59 16.77
CA LEU A 203 -8.59 -11.62 17.72
C LEU A 203 -10.10 -11.92 17.58
N LEU A 204 -10.90 -10.88 17.29
CA LEU A 204 -12.34 -11.01 17.09
C LEU A 204 -12.72 -11.52 15.69
N ALA A 205 -11.86 -11.33 14.68
CA ALA A 205 -12.17 -11.68 13.29
C ALA A 205 -12.44 -13.18 13.10
N SER A 206 -11.70 -14.06 13.77
CA SER A 206 -11.88 -15.52 13.62
C SER A 206 -13.24 -16.02 14.16
N PRO A 207 -13.63 -15.75 15.43
CA PRO A 207 -14.95 -16.14 15.91
C PRO A 207 -16.09 -15.46 15.14
N PHE A 208 -15.91 -14.20 14.74
CA PHE A 208 -16.87 -13.49 13.90
C PHE A 208 -17.11 -14.18 12.55
N LEU A 209 -16.04 -14.60 11.86
CA LEU A 209 -16.15 -15.31 10.59
C LEU A 209 -16.92 -16.62 10.75
N ARG A 210 -16.58 -17.42 11.77
CA ARG A 210 -17.26 -18.69 12.04
C ARG A 210 -18.75 -18.52 12.31
N GLU A 211 -19.13 -17.48 13.04
CA GLU A 211 -20.54 -17.20 13.33
C GLU A 211 -21.33 -16.80 12.07
N LEU A 212 -20.73 -15.97 11.20
CA LEU A 212 -21.41 -15.49 10.00
C LEU A 212 -21.43 -16.49 8.84
N THR A 213 -20.42 -17.36 8.75
CA THR A 213 -20.31 -18.33 7.65
C THR A 213 -20.67 -19.74 8.05
N GLY A 214 -20.78 -20.04 9.34
CA GLY A 214 -21.19 -21.34 9.84
C GLY A 214 -22.66 -21.60 9.55
N GLU A 215 -22.95 -22.57 8.69
CA GLU A 215 -24.30 -23.16 8.64
C GLU A 215 -24.49 -24.00 9.90
N LYS A 216 -25.59 -23.79 10.65
CA LYS A 216 -26.02 -24.74 11.67
C LYS A 216 -26.15 -26.10 10.99
N ARG A 217 -25.25 -27.03 11.29
CA ARG A 217 -25.38 -28.46 10.95
C ARG A 217 -26.62 -29.03 11.66
N ASN A 218 -27.80 -28.69 11.18
CA ASN A 218 -29.01 -29.46 11.45
C ASN A 218 -28.86 -30.74 10.62
N GLY A 219 -28.94 -31.88 11.31
CA GLY A 219 -28.63 -33.19 10.77
C GLY A 219 -29.18 -33.42 9.36
N ALA A 220 -28.27 -33.45 8.40
CA ALA A 220 -28.47 -34.07 7.11
C ALA A 220 -27.22 -34.93 6.87
N GLU A 221 -27.52 -36.18 6.54
CA GLU A 221 -26.69 -37.37 6.52
C GLU A 221 -25.31 -37.21 5.86
N GLU A 222 -24.37 -38.01 6.37
CA GLU A 222 -23.14 -38.37 5.68
C GLU A 222 -23.46 -38.96 4.30
N THR A 223 -23.56 -38.14 3.27
CA THR A 223 -23.31 -38.60 1.90
C THR A 223 -21.82 -38.48 1.62
N LYS A 224 -21.04 -39.38 2.25
CA LYS A 224 -19.68 -39.70 1.81
C LYS A 224 -19.79 -40.50 0.51
N GLU A 225 -20.02 -39.83 -0.61
CA GLU A 225 -19.72 -40.38 -1.93
C GLU A 225 -19.83 -39.28 -2.98
N THR A 226 -18.73 -38.57 -3.20
CA THR A 226 -18.49 -37.88 -4.48
C THR A 226 -17.01 -38.00 -4.81
N THR A 227 -16.72 -39.04 -5.59
CA THR A 227 -15.74 -39.11 -6.66
C THR A 227 -14.42 -38.38 -6.42
N GLU A 228 -13.42 -39.17 -6.04
CA GLU A 228 -12.01 -38.81 -6.10
C GLU A 228 -11.61 -38.33 -7.50
N THR A 229 -11.61 -37.01 -7.74
CA THR A 229 -10.60 -36.41 -8.61
C THR A 229 -9.44 -36.00 -7.71
N ARG A 230 -8.52 -36.96 -7.47
CA ARG A 230 -7.14 -36.64 -7.10
C ARG A 230 -6.61 -35.68 -8.18
N ASN A 231 -6.71 -34.38 -7.94
CA ASN A 231 -5.95 -33.39 -8.69
C ASN A 231 -4.47 -33.63 -8.37
N SER A 232 -3.85 -34.56 -9.10
CA SER A 232 -2.46 -35.00 -8.98
C SER A 232 -1.50 -34.00 -9.62
N PHE A 233 -1.77 -32.70 -9.48
CA PHE A 233 -0.82 -31.70 -9.92
C PHE A 233 0.35 -31.64 -8.93
N SER A 234 1.55 -31.93 -9.44
CA SER A 234 2.79 -31.75 -8.71
C SER A 234 2.90 -30.30 -8.25
N TRP A 235 3.09 -30.06 -6.95
CA TRP A 235 3.18 -28.71 -6.39
C TRP A 235 4.23 -27.81 -7.08
N PRO A 236 5.45 -28.31 -7.41
CA PRO A 236 6.40 -27.58 -8.26
C PRO A 236 5.84 -27.11 -9.61
N ARG A 237 5.04 -27.94 -10.28
CA ARG A 237 4.42 -27.57 -11.55
C ARG A 237 3.43 -26.43 -11.36
N MET A 238 2.67 -26.43 -10.27
CA MET A 238 1.73 -25.36 -9.95
C MET A 238 2.44 -24.03 -9.68
N LEU A 239 3.52 -24.04 -8.90
CA LEU A 239 4.34 -22.84 -8.68
C LEU A 239 4.92 -22.32 -10.00
N PHE A 240 5.38 -23.20 -10.88
CA PHE A 240 5.87 -22.82 -12.21
C PHE A 240 4.78 -22.21 -13.09
N GLU A 241 3.58 -22.78 -13.12
CA GLU A 241 2.43 -22.25 -13.87
C GLU A 241 2.07 -20.82 -13.40
N PHE A 242 2.04 -20.58 -12.08
CA PHE A 242 1.81 -19.25 -11.52
C PHE A 242 2.95 -18.27 -11.85
N ALA A 243 4.22 -18.70 -11.72
CA ALA A 243 5.39 -17.86 -12.05
C ALA A 243 5.41 -17.44 -13.51
N LEU A 244 5.21 -18.41 -14.42
CA LEU A 244 5.22 -18.19 -15.85
C LEU A 244 4.04 -17.33 -16.28
N GLY A 245 2.83 -17.66 -15.79
CA GLY A 245 1.62 -16.87 -16.04
C GLY A 245 1.80 -15.42 -15.58
N ALA A 246 2.26 -15.21 -14.35
CA ALA A 246 2.51 -13.87 -13.81
C ALA A 246 3.50 -13.08 -14.69
N THR A 247 4.62 -13.70 -15.08
CA THR A 247 5.63 -13.06 -15.94
C THR A 247 5.06 -12.65 -17.30
N LEU A 248 4.29 -13.56 -17.94
CA LEU A 248 3.65 -13.28 -19.24
C LEU A 248 2.63 -12.14 -19.14
N ILE A 249 1.84 -12.09 -18.05
CA ILE A 249 0.86 -11.01 -17.85
C ILE A 249 1.56 -9.67 -17.62
N VAL A 250 2.67 -9.62 -16.88
CA VAL A 250 3.42 -8.36 -16.75
C VAL A 250 3.94 -7.88 -18.11
N VAL A 251 4.46 -8.78 -18.94
CA VAL A 251 4.88 -8.42 -20.30
C VAL A 251 3.71 -7.89 -21.13
N LEU A 252 2.53 -8.51 -21.02
CA LEU A 252 1.32 -8.05 -21.71
C LEU A 252 0.87 -6.66 -21.23
N LEU A 253 0.84 -6.44 -19.92
CA LEU A 253 0.41 -5.17 -19.32
C LEU A 253 1.31 -3.99 -19.68
N ARG A 254 2.59 -4.25 -19.98
CA ARG A 254 3.51 -3.24 -20.51
C ARG A 254 2.97 -2.60 -21.80
N PHE A 255 2.27 -3.38 -22.64
CA PHE A 255 1.71 -2.88 -23.89
C PHE A 255 0.27 -2.39 -23.74
N TRP A 256 -0.50 -2.99 -22.83
CA TRP A 256 -1.91 -2.65 -22.65
C TRP A 256 -2.44 -3.00 -21.25
N ASN A 257 -2.84 -1.97 -20.48
CA ASN A 257 -3.59 -2.15 -19.25
C ASN A 257 -5.11 -1.96 -19.51
N PRO A 258 -5.92 -3.02 -19.48
CA PRO A 258 -7.36 -2.94 -19.79
C PRO A 258 -8.17 -2.19 -18.71
N LEU A 259 -7.62 -2.04 -17.49
CA LEU A 259 -8.34 -1.46 -16.36
C LEU A 259 -7.92 -0.02 -16.05
N ARG A 260 -7.20 0.64 -16.96
CA ARG A 260 -6.76 2.03 -16.79
C ARG A 260 -7.92 3.02 -16.56
N SER A 261 -9.11 2.68 -17.03
CA SER A 261 -10.35 3.45 -16.82
C SER A 261 -10.91 3.37 -15.39
N ILE A 262 -10.35 2.53 -14.51
CA ILE A 262 -10.72 2.53 -13.07
C ILE A 262 -10.23 3.81 -12.39
N HIS A 263 -9.24 4.49 -12.97
CA HIS A 263 -8.69 5.75 -12.45
C HIS A 263 -8.24 5.61 -10.99
N LEU A 264 -7.34 4.65 -10.75
CA LEU A 264 -6.72 4.36 -9.46
C LEU A 264 -5.23 4.17 -9.70
N PHE A 265 -4.40 5.08 -9.19
CA PHE A 265 -2.98 5.17 -9.51
C PHE A 265 -2.24 3.88 -9.13
N GLU A 266 -1.68 3.17 -10.13
CA GLU A 266 -1.02 1.85 -10.04
C GLU A 266 -1.91 0.69 -9.52
N GLY A 267 -3.03 1.01 -8.87
CA GLY A 267 -4.03 0.04 -8.44
C GLY A 267 -4.81 -0.55 -9.62
N ASP A 268 -4.97 0.21 -10.70
CA ASP A 268 -5.49 -0.28 -11.98
C ASP A 268 -4.59 -1.35 -12.61
N TYR A 269 -3.27 -1.17 -12.51
CA TYR A 269 -2.27 -2.14 -12.96
C TYR A 269 -2.35 -3.44 -12.17
N LEU A 270 -2.40 -3.36 -10.82
CA LEU A 270 -2.59 -4.54 -9.98
C LEU A 270 -3.90 -5.26 -10.28
N ALA A 271 -4.99 -4.51 -10.50
CA ALA A 271 -6.28 -5.07 -10.90
C ALA A 271 -6.21 -5.78 -12.26
N GLY A 272 -5.58 -5.15 -13.26
CA GLY A 272 -5.39 -5.76 -14.58
C GLY A 272 -4.54 -7.03 -14.49
N PHE A 273 -3.49 -7.00 -13.68
CA PHE A 273 -2.59 -8.13 -13.45
C PHE A 273 -3.34 -9.33 -12.86
N LEU A 274 -4.04 -9.14 -11.75
CA LEU A 274 -4.77 -10.22 -11.09
C LEU A 274 -5.96 -10.71 -11.91
N LEU A 275 -6.65 -9.83 -12.64
CA LEU A 275 -7.75 -10.21 -13.54
C LEU A 275 -7.25 -11.15 -14.63
N LEU A 276 -6.24 -10.73 -15.39
CA LEU A 276 -5.73 -11.51 -16.53
C LEU A 276 -5.06 -12.80 -16.07
N LEU A 277 -4.28 -12.76 -14.99
CA LEU A 277 -3.66 -13.94 -14.40
C LEU A 277 -4.74 -14.92 -13.91
N GLY A 278 -5.74 -14.43 -13.19
CA GLY A 278 -6.85 -15.24 -12.69
C GLY A 278 -7.64 -15.91 -13.80
N ILE A 279 -7.98 -15.18 -14.87
CA ILE A 279 -8.64 -15.74 -16.06
C ILE A 279 -7.76 -16.82 -16.70
N GLY A 280 -6.48 -16.54 -16.93
CA GLY A 280 -5.54 -17.50 -17.52
C GLY A 280 -5.45 -18.79 -16.69
N LEU A 281 -5.32 -18.67 -15.37
CA LEU A 281 -5.27 -19.81 -14.46
C LEU A 281 -6.59 -20.61 -14.42
N LEU A 282 -7.75 -19.93 -14.46
CA LEU A 282 -9.05 -20.60 -14.53
C LEU A 282 -9.24 -21.37 -15.83
N LEU A 283 -8.79 -20.82 -16.97
CA LEU A 283 -8.83 -21.49 -18.26
C LEU A 283 -7.94 -22.75 -18.28
N LEU A 284 -6.75 -22.69 -17.68
CA LEU A 284 -5.88 -23.85 -17.50
C LEU A 284 -6.52 -24.95 -16.63
N ARG A 285 -7.50 -24.59 -15.79
CA ARG A 285 -8.20 -25.50 -14.86
C ARG A 285 -9.70 -25.61 -15.17
N TRP A 286 -10.08 -25.50 -16.43
CA TRP A 286 -11.48 -25.45 -16.87
C TRP A 286 -12.37 -26.60 -16.35
N ASN A 287 -11.83 -27.82 -16.29
CA ASN A 287 -12.59 -28.99 -15.81
C ASN A 287 -12.92 -28.86 -14.31
N SER A 288 -11.94 -28.53 -13.48
CA SER A 288 -12.15 -28.29 -12.04
C SER A 288 -13.04 -27.07 -11.77
N LEU A 289 -12.98 -26.04 -12.63
CA LEU A 289 -13.90 -24.91 -12.56
C LEU A 289 -15.36 -25.35 -12.71
N ARG A 290 -15.67 -26.19 -13.71
CA ARG A 290 -17.04 -26.69 -13.94
C ARG A 290 -17.58 -27.47 -12.73
N GLU A 291 -16.73 -28.26 -12.08
CA GLU A 291 -17.09 -29.05 -10.88
C GLU A 291 -17.40 -28.15 -9.66
N HIS A 292 -16.70 -27.02 -9.49
CA HIS A 292 -16.93 -26.15 -8.34
C HIS A 292 -18.12 -25.19 -8.54
N VAL A 293 -18.48 -24.88 -9.78
CA VAL A 293 -19.63 -24.02 -10.10
C VAL A 293 -20.96 -24.70 -9.74
N SER A 294 -21.04 -26.04 -9.68
CA SER A 294 -22.28 -26.72 -9.26
C SER A 294 -22.65 -26.52 -7.79
N TYR A 295 -21.69 -26.15 -6.92
CA TYR A 295 -21.89 -25.93 -5.47
C TYR A 295 -21.87 -24.45 -5.05
N TRP A 296 -22.13 -23.53 -5.99
CA TRP A 296 -21.92 -22.08 -5.85
C TRP A 296 -22.67 -21.33 -4.73
N LYS A 297 -23.72 -21.89 -4.12
CA LYS A 297 -24.62 -21.14 -3.21
C LYS A 297 -24.28 -21.23 -1.72
N SER A 298 -23.62 -22.28 -1.24
CA SER A 298 -23.42 -22.46 0.21
C SER A 298 -22.52 -21.36 0.77
N GLY A 299 -22.98 -20.72 1.85
CA GLY A 299 -22.26 -19.68 2.58
C GLY A 299 -21.90 -18.40 1.82
N LEU A 300 -22.34 -18.21 0.58
CA LEU A 300 -21.92 -17.08 -0.27
C LEU A 300 -22.31 -15.72 0.32
N PHE A 301 -23.56 -15.58 0.77
CA PHE A 301 -24.03 -14.35 1.40
C PHE A 301 -23.30 -14.07 2.73
N GLY A 302 -23.10 -15.10 3.56
CA GLY A 302 -22.35 -14.97 4.81
C GLY A 302 -20.93 -14.48 4.57
N ALA A 303 -20.23 -15.07 3.59
CA ALA A 303 -18.88 -14.67 3.20
C ALA A 303 -18.83 -13.23 2.64
N PHE A 304 -19.80 -12.84 1.82
CA PHE A 304 -19.92 -11.49 1.28
C PHE A 304 -20.11 -10.45 2.40
N PHE A 305 -21.09 -10.66 3.28
CA PHE A 305 -21.34 -9.76 4.41
C PHE A 305 -20.17 -9.70 5.39
N ALA A 306 -19.59 -10.85 5.72
CA ALA A 306 -18.43 -10.90 6.59
C ALA A 306 -17.23 -10.11 6.01
N GLY A 307 -16.98 -10.25 4.71
CA GLY A 307 -15.96 -9.47 4.00
C GLY A 307 -16.21 -7.96 4.11
N LEU A 308 -17.44 -7.52 3.80
CA LEU A 308 -17.79 -6.09 3.84
C LEU A 308 -17.69 -5.52 5.25
N ILE A 309 -18.20 -6.23 6.27
CA ILE A 309 -18.12 -5.78 7.66
C ILE A 309 -16.67 -5.67 8.12
N LEU A 310 -15.80 -6.63 7.78
CA LEU A 310 -14.38 -6.53 8.13
C LEU A 310 -13.71 -5.34 7.43
N VAL A 311 -13.98 -5.10 6.15
CA VAL A 311 -13.47 -3.88 5.47
C VAL A 311 -13.92 -2.63 6.22
N LEU A 312 -15.20 -2.51 6.55
CA LEU A 312 -15.74 -1.36 7.28
C LEU A 312 -15.12 -1.20 8.68
N LEU A 313 -14.98 -2.29 9.44
CA LEU A 313 -14.41 -2.26 10.79
C LEU A 313 -12.93 -1.84 10.78
N PHE A 314 -12.12 -2.45 9.91
CA PHE A 314 -10.70 -2.13 9.84
C PHE A 314 -10.46 -0.73 9.29
N THR A 315 -11.22 -0.29 8.28
CA THR A 315 -11.13 1.08 7.76
C THR A 315 -11.60 2.11 8.78
N ALA A 316 -12.69 1.87 9.50
CA ALA A 316 -13.16 2.74 10.59
C ALA A 316 -12.11 2.84 11.71
N TRP A 317 -11.52 1.71 12.11
CA TRP A 317 -10.50 1.71 13.15
C TRP A 317 -9.26 2.50 12.74
N LEU A 318 -8.77 2.28 11.53
CA LEU A 318 -7.63 3.05 11.00
C LEU A 318 -7.97 4.53 10.90
N GLU A 319 -9.16 4.88 10.42
CA GLU A 319 -9.69 6.24 10.36
C GLU A 319 -9.63 6.93 11.72
N LEU A 320 -10.14 6.28 12.76
CA LEU A 320 -10.18 6.86 14.11
C LEU A 320 -8.80 6.91 14.78
N SER A 321 -7.81 6.16 14.31
CA SER A 321 -6.56 5.94 15.02
C SER A 321 -5.34 6.58 14.36
N LEU A 322 -4.93 6.15 13.16
CA LEU A 322 -3.59 6.45 12.64
C LEU A 322 -3.55 6.80 11.13
N TYR A 323 -4.61 6.52 10.38
CA TYR A 323 -4.58 6.68 8.93
C TYR A 323 -5.96 7.02 8.38
N GLU A 324 -6.07 7.97 7.44
CA GLU A 324 -7.33 8.25 6.75
C GLU A 324 -7.68 7.11 5.77
N ALA A 325 -8.38 6.11 6.30
CA ALA A 325 -8.72 4.87 5.62
C ALA A 325 -10.20 4.79 5.25
N TRP A 326 -11.04 5.70 5.73
CA TRP A 326 -12.45 5.67 5.40
C TRP A 326 -12.66 5.92 3.90
N LEU A 327 -13.44 5.05 3.26
CA LEU A 327 -13.62 5.11 1.82
C LEU A 327 -14.57 6.25 1.45
N THR A 328 -14.08 7.19 0.65
CA THR A 328 -14.90 8.27 0.07
C THR A 328 -15.89 7.70 -0.96
N PRO A 329 -16.96 8.45 -1.33
CA PRO A 329 -17.89 8.02 -2.38
C PRO A 329 -17.21 7.66 -3.70
N GLU A 330 -16.18 8.41 -4.08
CA GLU A 330 -15.37 8.14 -5.28
C GLU A 330 -14.66 6.79 -5.21
N LYS A 331 -14.14 6.42 -4.03
CA LYS A 331 -13.53 5.10 -3.81
C LYS A 331 -14.57 3.98 -3.82
N TRP A 332 -15.73 4.20 -3.21
CA TRP A 332 -16.84 3.24 -3.26
C TRP A 332 -17.32 2.96 -4.68
N LEU A 333 -17.35 3.96 -5.57
CA LEU A 333 -17.71 3.78 -6.98
C LEU A 333 -16.77 2.80 -7.71
N ARG A 334 -15.51 2.72 -7.29
CA ARG A 334 -14.48 1.84 -7.87
C ARG A 334 -14.51 0.42 -7.27
N PHE A 335 -15.14 0.24 -6.11
CA PHE A 335 -15.17 -1.03 -5.38
C PHE A 335 -15.71 -2.20 -6.23
N PRO A 336 -16.85 -2.10 -6.94
CA PRO A 336 -17.38 -3.22 -7.73
C PRO A 336 -16.42 -3.66 -8.84
N PHE A 337 -15.72 -2.72 -9.48
CA PHE A 337 -14.77 -3.02 -10.55
C PHE A 337 -13.54 -3.77 -10.03
N LEU A 338 -12.97 -3.33 -8.89
CA LEU A 338 -11.87 -4.04 -8.25
C LEU A 338 -12.28 -5.42 -7.74
N PHE A 339 -13.48 -5.52 -7.15
CA PHE A 339 -14.02 -6.79 -6.70
C PHE A 339 -14.10 -7.80 -7.85
N LEU A 340 -14.67 -7.38 -8.99
CA LEU A 340 -14.76 -8.22 -10.19
C LEU A 340 -13.38 -8.53 -10.78
N ALA A 341 -12.43 -7.60 -10.73
CA ALA A 341 -11.06 -7.81 -11.21
C ALA A 341 -10.29 -8.84 -10.35
N PHE A 342 -10.47 -8.81 -9.04
CA PHE A 342 -9.73 -9.67 -8.11
C PHE A 342 -10.36 -11.05 -7.91
N LEU A 343 -11.66 -11.21 -8.17
CA LEU A 343 -12.38 -12.46 -7.96
C LEU A 343 -11.80 -13.65 -8.76
N PRO A 344 -11.46 -13.53 -10.07
CA PRO A 344 -10.91 -14.64 -10.84
C PRO A 344 -9.63 -15.22 -10.25
N TYR A 345 -8.72 -14.35 -9.77
CA TYR A 345 -7.46 -14.79 -9.17
C TYR A 345 -7.70 -15.57 -7.88
N HIS A 346 -8.53 -15.04 -6.96
CA HIS A 346 -8.82 -15.74 -5.71
C HIS A 346 -9.55 -17.06 -5.95
N PHE A 347 -10.41 -17.13 -6.96
CA PHE A 347 -11.08 -18.38 -7.29
C PHE A 347 -10.13 -19.41 -7.90
N ALA A 348 -9.21 -18.97 -8.77
CA ALA A 348 -8.14 -19.81 -9.30
C ALA A 348 -7.24 -20.36 -8.18
N GLU A 349 -6.90 -19.51 -7.20
CA GLU A 349 -6.15 -19.91 -6.01
C GLU A 349 -6.90 -20.99 -5.22
N GLU A 350 -8.19 -20.80 -4.91
CA GLU A 350 -8.98 -21.79 -4.16
C GLU A 350 -9.08 -23.14 -4.87
N ILE A 351 -9.36 -23.14 -6.18
CA ILE A 351 -9.42 -24.36 -7.00
C ILE A 351 -8.06 -25.08 -7.00
N SER A 352 -6.97 -24.32 -7.06
CA SER A 352 -5.60 -24.86 -7.04
C SER A 352 -5.25 -25.49 -5.70
N LEU A 353 -5.74 -24.93 -4.59
CA LEU A 353 -5.54 -25.49 -3.26
C LEU A 353 -6.43 -26.72 -2.97
N GLY A 354 -7.54 -26.89 -3.70
CA GLY A 354 -8.48 -28.01 -3.55
C GLY A 354 -9.35 -27.92 -2.29
N ALA A 355 -9.95 -29.04 -1.89
CA ALA A 355 -10.86 -29.10 -0.73
C ALA A 355 -10.12 -28.91 0.62
N ALA A 356 -10.66 -28.05 1.49
CA ALA A 356 -10.06 -27.79 2.81
C ALA A 356 -10.03 -29.01 3.74
N ALA A 357 -11.01 -29.92 3.65
CA ALA A 357 -11.12 -31.10 4.51
C ALA A 357 -9.99 -32.12 4.32
N ASN A 358 -9.32 -32.10 3.16
CA ASN A 358 -8.34 -33.12 2.77
C ASN A 358 -6.89 -32.75 3.10
N GLN A 359 -6.65 -31.61 3.75
CA GLN A 359 -5.30 -31.11 4.04
C GLN A 359 -5.21 -30.55 5.46
N SER A 360 -4.02 -30.61 6.08
CA SER A 360 -3.80 -29.90 7.32
C SER A 360 -3.91 -28.38 7.09
N ALA A 361 -4.51 -27.66 8.04
CA ALA A 361 -4.70 -26.22 7.94
C ALA A 361 -3.38 -25.46 7.72
N SER A 362 -2.29 -25.89 8.36
CA SER A 362 -0.97 -25.29 8.19
C SER A 362 -0.41 -25.52 6.78
N ARG A 363 -0.61 -26.71 6.20
CA ARG A 363 -0.13 -27.03 4.86
C ARG A 363 -0.88 -26.24 3.79
N ARG A 364 -2.21 -26.16 3.90
CA ARG A 364 -3.03 -25.34 2.98
C ARG A 364 -2.62 -23.86 3.05
N PHE A 365 -2.47 -23.34 4.26
CA PHE A 365 -2.05 -21.95 4.48
C PHE A 365 -0.68 -21.66 3.85
N ALA A 366 0.33 -22.51 4.12
CA ALA A 366 1.67 -22.38 3.55
C ALA A 366 1.66 -22.51 2.01
N ALA A 367 0.86 -23.44 1.49
CA ALA A 367 0.66 -23.63 0.07
C ALA A 367 0.11 -22.35 -0.59
N GLY A 368 -0.99 -21.79 -0.07
CA GLY A 368 -1.56 -20.55 -0.60
C GLY A 368 -0.59 -19.36 -0.52
N LEU A 369 0.13 -19.21 0.60
CA LEU A 369 1.17 -18.18 0.69
C LEU A 369 2.30 -18.36 -0.31
N SER A 370 2.69 -19.60 -0.63
CA SER A 370 3.73 -19.83 -1.64
C SER A 370 3.27 -19.48 -3.06
N LEU A 371 1.98 -19.71 -3.41
CA LEU A 371 1.43 -19.25 -4.69
C LEU A 371 1.46 -17.73 -4.80
N ARG A 372 1.05 -17.02 -3.73
CA ARG A 372 1.11 -15.55 -3.67
C ARG A 372 2.54 -15.02 -3.70
N ALA A 373 3.46 -15.66 -2.99
CA ALA A 373 4.87 -15.27 -2.95
C ALA A 373 5.52 -15.40 -4.33
N VAL A 374 5.24 -16.48 -5.06
CA VAL A 374 5.74 -16.66 -6.44
C VAL A 374 5.11 -15.65 -7.40
N THR A 375 3.80 -15.44 -7.30
CA THR A 375 3.08 -14.46 -8.13
C THR A 375 3.60 -13.05 -7.92
N TRP A 376 3.76 -12.65 -6.65
CA TRP A 376 4.27 -11.33 -6.30
C TRP A 376 5.76 -11.19 -6.56
N GLY A 377 6.54 -12.26 -6.38
CA GLY A 377 7.95 -12.29 -6.75
C GLY A 377 8.13 -12.05 -8.24
N ALA A 378 7.34 -12.73 -9.07
CA ALA A 378 7.32 -12.50 -10.52
C ALA A 378 6.89 -11.06 -10.87
N LEU A 379 5.85 -10.54 -10.21
CA LEU A 379 5.41 -9.15 -10.36
C LEU A 379 6.53 -8.16 -10.00
N ALA A 380 7.11 -8.26 -8.81
CA ALA A 380 8.13 -7.36 -8.30
C ALA A 380 9.42 -7.42 -9.13
N ILE A 381 9.91 -8.63 -9.45
CA ILE A 381 11.06 -8.81 -10.35
C ILE A 381 10.76 -8.17 -11.70
N SER A 382 9.59 -8.44 -12.28
CA SER A 382 9.26 -7.91 -13.59
C SER A 382 9.08 -6.38 -13.58
N VAL A 383 8.50 -5.79 -12.54
CA VAL A 383 8.43 -4.33 -12.37
C VAL A 383 9.83 -3.72 -12.27
N LEU A 384 10.74 -4.34 -11.52
CA LEU A 384 12.12 -3.87 -11.36
C LEU A 384 12.97 -4.04 -12.63
N TYR A 385 12.81 -5.15 -13.36
CA TYR A 385 13.63 -5.47 -14.54
C TYR A 385 13.04 -4.96 -15.87
N LEU A 386 11.71 -4.96 -16.01
CA LEU A 386 11.02 -4.46 -17.21
C LEU A 386 10.68 -2.98 -17.10
N HIS A 387 10.89 -2.38 -15.92
CA HIS A 387 10.79 -0.95 -15.64
C HIS A 387 9.44 -0.35 -16.03
N SER A 388 8.35 -0.98 -15.58
CA SER A 388 6.98 -0.57 -15.93
C SER A 388 6.51 0.72 -15.27
N GLY A 389 7.30 1.33 -14.37
CA GLY A 389 6.93 2.54 -13.63
C GLY A 389 6.06 2.30 -12.39
N GLU A 390 5.62 1.06 -12.16
CA GLU A 390 4.66 0.65 -11.11
C GLU A 390 5.34 0.42 -9.75
N ILE A 391 6.08 1.41 -9.27
CA ILE A 391 6.99 1.29 -8.12
C ILE A 391 6.26 1.02 -6.79
N LEU A 392 4.98 1.40 -6.67
CA LEU A 392 4.18 1.12 -5.47
C LEU A 392 3.99 -0.37 -5.25
N MET A 393 4.02 -1.20 -6.29
CA MET A 393 3.98 -2.66 -6.13
C MET A 393 5.18 -3.18 -5.32
N VAL A 394 6.35 -2.55 -5.47
CA VAL A 394 7.55 -2.92 -4.70
C VAL A 394 7.53 -2.26 -3.33
N LEU A 395 7.20 -0.97 -3.28
CA LEU A 395 7.23 -0.20 -2.04
C LEU A 395 6.21 -0.67 -1.01
N LEU A 396 5.03 -1.12 -1.47
CA LEU A 396 3.95 -1.58 -0.61
C LEU A 396 4.05 -3.07 -0.26
N LEU A 397 5.10 -3.77 -0.70
CA LEU A 397 5.30 -5.20 -0.44
C LEU A 397 5.11 -5.60 1.04
N PRO A 398 5.67 -4.90 2.04
CA PRO A 398 5.45 -5.28 3.44
C PRO A 398 3.98 -5.28 3.86
N TYR A 399 3.20 -4.33 3.34
CA TYR A 399 1.76 -4.24 3.61
C TYR A 399 0.98 -5.35 2.91
N PHE A 400 1.33 -5.68 1.66
CA PHE A 400 0.73 -6.80 0.93
C PHE A 400 1.07 -8.15 1.56
N VAL A 401 2.29 -8.35 2.07
CA VAL A 401 2.66 -9.57 2.80
C VAL A 401 1.77 -9.76 4.03
N LEU A 402 1.59 -8.71 4.83
CA LEU A 402 0.72 -8.74 6.00
C LEU A 402 -0.74 -9.00 5.60
N LEU A 403 -1.26 -8.26 4.62
CA LEU A 403 -2.62 -8.45 4.11
C LEU A 403 -2.81 -9.88 3.63
N TYR A 404 -1.91 -10.40 2.81
CA TYR A 404 -2.05 -11.74 2.23
C TYR A 404 -2.00 -12.83 3.29
N ALA A 405 -1.18 -12.69 4.34
CA ALA A 405 -1.21 -13.60 5.46
C ALA A 405 -2.56 -13.61 6.19
N LEU A 406 -3.08 -12.42 6.53
CA LEU A 406 -4.35 -12.29 7.25
C LEU A 406 -5.55 -12.70 6.40
N GLN A 407 -5.57 -12.28 5.14
CA GLN A 407 -6.62 -12.59 4.18
C GLN A 407 -6.66 -14.09 3.89
N ARG A 408 -5.49 -14.74 3.66
CA ARG A 408 -5.41 -16.20 3.44
C ARG A 408 -5.97 -16.97 4.63
N ARG A 409 -5.64 -16.53 5.85
CA ARG A 409 -6.17 -17.12 7.08
C ARG A 409 -7.69 -17.00 7.17
N GLY A 410 -8.25 -15.83 6.85
CA GLY A 410 -9.70 -15.62 6.81
C GLY A 410 -10.39 -16.45 5.73
N MET A 411 -9.82 -16.51 4.52
CA MET A 411 -10.34 -17.33 3.42
C MET A 411 -10.35 -18.82 3.76
N ASP A 412 -9.34 -19.34 4.46
CA ASP A 412 -9.32 -20.73 4.92
C ASP A 412 -10.44 -21.02 5.93
N ILE A 413 -10.76 -20.08 6.82
CA ILE A 413 -11.91 -20.20 7.73
C ILE A 413 -13.21 -20.24 6.92
N VAL A 414 -13.41 -19.29 6.01
CA VAL A 414 -14.62 -19.23 5.17
C VAL A 414 -14.78 -20.52 4.36
N HIS A 415 -13.72 -21.02 3.73
CA HIS A 415 -13.78 -22.28 2.98
C HIS A 415 -14.14 -23.45 3.91
N LEU A 416 -13.53 -23.54 5.08
CA LEU A 416 -13.79 -24.65 6.01
C LEU A 416 -15.25 -24.68 6.48
N GLU A 417 -15.83 -23.52 6.79
CA GLU A 417 -17.20 -23.42 7.30
C GLU A 417 -18.26 -23.59 6.20
N THR A 418 -17.97 -23.14 4.97
CA THR A 418 -18.94 -23.13 3.86
C THR A 418 -18.73 -24.27 2.86
N THR A 419 -17.58 -24.94 2.90
CA THR A 419 -17.11 -25.89 1.86
C THR A 419 -17.08 -25.31 0.43
N SER A 420 -17.14 -23.98 0.29
CA SER A 420 -17.28 -23.28 -0.98
C SER A 420 -16.03 -22.48 -1.33
N ALA A 421 -15.35 -22.91 -2.39
CA ALA A 421 -14.23 -22.16 -2.99
C ALA A 421 -14.66 -20.76 -3.46
N LEU A 422 -15.88 -20.63 -4.00
CA LEU A 422 -16.39 -19.35 -4.47
C LEU A 422 -16.66 -18.39 -3.29
N ALA A 423 -17.22 -18.89 -2.18
CA ALA A 423 -17.46 -18.07 -0.99
C ALA A 423 -16.14 -17.52 -0.42
N ALA A 424 -15.11 -18.37 -0.30
CA ALA A 424 -13.78 -17.96 0.13
C ALA A 424 -13.15 -16.95 -0.85
N ALA A 425 -13.32 -17.16 -2.16
CA ALA A 425 -12.81 -16.24 -3.19
C ALA A 425 -13.50 -14.87 -3.14
N VAL A 426 -14.82 -14.82 -2.95
CA VAL A 426 -15.60 -13.58 -2.78
C VAL A 426 -15.14 -12.81 -1.55
N PHE A 427 -15.00 -13.51 -0.41
CA PHE A 427 -14.46 -12.92 0.82
C PHE A 427 -13.07 -12.32 0.59
N GLY A 428 -12.17 -13.09 -0.04
CA GLY A 428 -10.84 -12.60 -0.41
C GLY A 428 -10.88 -11.36 -1.30
N ALA A 429 -11.62 -11.40 -2.41
CA ALA A 429 -11.73 -10.29 -3.35
C ALA A 429 -12.24 -9.00 -2.70
N ILE A 430 -13.21 -9.10 -1.78
CA ILE A 430 -13.72 -7.95 -1.00
C ILE A 430 -12.62 -7.33 -0.14
N LEU A 431 -11.88 -8.14 0.63
CA LEU A 431 -10.81 -7.64 1.50
C LEU A 431 -9.70 -6.95 0.69
N LEU A 432 -9.29 -7.54 -0.45
CA LEU A 432 -8.28 -6.94 -1.31
C LEU A 432 -8.77 -5.64 -1.96
N SER A 433 -10.04 -5.59 -2.39
CA SER A 433 -10.66 -4.39 -2.96
C SER A 433 -10.66 -3.24 -1.96
N GLY A 434 -11.14 -3.50 -0.73
CA GLY A 434 -11.14 -2.53 0.35
C GLY A 434 -9.74 -2.02 0.66
N PHE A 435 -8.77 -2.93 0.81
CA PHE A 435 -7.38 -2.57 1.04
C PHE A 435 -6.80 -1.69 -0.08
N CYS A 436 -6.96 -2.08 -1.34
CA CYS A 436 -6.43 -1.33 -2.50
C CYS A 436 -6.98 0.10 -2.55
N LEU A 437 -8.28 0.28 -2.27
CA LEU A 437 -8.88 1.61 -2.24
C LEU A 437 -8.38 2.49 -1.08
N VAL A 438 -7.91 1.90 0.01
CA VAL A 438 -7.27 2.65 1.11
C VAL A 438 -5.88 3.15 0.69
N ILE A 439 -5.09 2.31 0.01
CA ILE A 439 -3.67 2.56 -0.22
C ILE A 439 -3.36 3.31 -1.53
N PHE A 440 -4.17 3.13 -2.57
CA PHE A 440 -3.95 3.76 -3.88
C PHE A 440 -4.79 5.04 -4.02
N PRO A 441 -4.19 6.15 -4.48
CA PRO A 441 -4.92 7.38 -4.69
C PRO A 441 -5.79 7.32 -5.96
N VAL A 442 -6.89 8.05 -5.92
CA VAL A 442 -7.82 8.19 -7.06
C VAL A 442 -7.25 9.18 -8.07
N THR A 443 -7.26 8.85 -9.36
CA THR A 443 -6.73 9.69 -10.46
C THR A 443 -7.80 10.25 -11.38
#